data_AF-T1AQC0-F1
#
_entry.id   AF-T1AQC0-F1
#
_cell.length_a   1.000
_cell.length_b   1.000
_cell.length_c   1.000
_cell.angle_alpha   90.00
_cell.angle_beta   90.00
_cell.angle_gamma   90.00
#
_symmetry.space_group_name_H-M   'P 1'
#
loop_
_entity.id
_entity.type
_entity.pdbx_description
1 polymer ?
#
loop_
_entity_poly.entity_id
_entity_poly.type
_entity_poly.pdbx_seq_one_letter_code
_entity_poly.pdbx_strand_id
1 'polypeptide(L)'
;KCAACERLGARRCFNYRNEDFVAGLLAATADRGADVILDMVGGDYLPRNLAALAVGGRLLQIATQRGREAALDLALMMRKRLTLD
;
A
#
# COMPACT_ATOMS: atom_id res chain seq x y z
N LYS A 1 0.18 1.63 -18.78
CA LYS A 1 -0.81 1.55 -17.67
C LYS A 1 -0.78 2.81 -16.80
N CYS A 2 0.39 3.24 -16.29
CA CYS A 2 0.53 4.49 -15.52
C CYS A 2 -0.05 5.74 -16.19
N ALA A 3 0.30 6.01 -17.45
CA ALA A 3 -0.23 7.16 -18.20
C ALA A 3 -1.76 7.16 -18.36
N ALA A 4 -2.43 6.00 -18.28
CA ALA A 4 -3.88 5.94 -18.31
C ALA A 4 -4.48 6.34 -16.95
N CYS A 5 -3.88 5.88 -15.85
CA CYS A 5 -4.28 6.25 -14.49
C CYS A 5 -4.04 7.74 -14.21
N GLU A 6 -2.95 8.32 -14.71
CA GLU A 6 -2.68 9.76 -14.59
C GLU A 6 -3.74 10.60 -15.31
N ARG A 7 -4.17 10.18 -16.51
CA ARG A 7 -5.29 10.83 -17.20
C ARG A 7 -6.61 10.75 -16.45
N LEU A 8 -6.79 9.74 -15.60
CA LEU A 8 -7.96 9.59 -14.73
C LEU A 8 -7.84 10.38 -13.42
N GLY A 9 -6.76 11.15 -13.23
CA GLY A 9 -6.55 12.02 -12.08
C GLY A 9 -5.56 11.50 -11.03
N ALA A 10 -4.86 10.39 -11.29
CA ALA A 10 -3.82 9.94 -10.38
C ALA A 10 -2.64 10.92 -10.37
N ARG A 11 -2.28 11.42 -9.19
CA ARG A 11 -1.15 12.36 -9.01
C ARG A 11 0.21 11.71 -9.26
N ARG A 12 0.32 10.42 -8.97
CA ARG A 12 1.51 9.58 -9.18
C ARG A 12 1.07 8.16 -9.46
N CYS A 13 1.83 7.46 -10.29
CA CYS A 13 1.59 6.07 -10.65
C CYS A 13 2.91 5.30 -10.64
N PHE A 14 2.98 4.23 -9.86
CA PHE A 14 4.17 3.38 -9.78
C PHE A 14 3.94 2.09 -10.57
N ASN A 15 4.86 1.76 -11.46
CA ASN A 15 4.83 0.47 -12.14
C ASN A 15 5.63 -0.55 -11.32
N TYR A 16 4.92 -1.43 -10.61
CA TYR A 16 5.50 -2.46 -9.73
C TYR A 16 6.53 -3.39 -10.41
N ARG A 17 6.57 -3.45 -11.76
CA ARG A 17 7.56 -4.23 -12.50
C ARG A 17 8.94 -3.59 -12.53
N ASN A 18 9.00 -2.26 -12.46
CA ASN A 18 10.20 -1.48 -12.70
C ASN A 18 10.61 -0.65 -11.48
N GLU A 19 9.69 -0.43 -10.55
CA GLU A 19 9.87 0.48 -9.41
C GLU A 19 9.27 -0.09 -8.13
N ASP A 20 9.92 0.17 -7.01
CA ASP A 20 9.35 -0.11 -5.69
C ASP A 20 8.37 1.00 -5.29
N PHE A 21 7.08 0.66 -5.32
CA PHE A 21 6.02 1.60 -4.96
C PHE A 21 6.10 2.06 -3.50
N VAL A 22 6.66 1.24 -2.59
CA VAL A 22 6.75 1.61 -1.17
C VAL A 22 7.73 2.77 -1.02
N ALA A 23 8.94 2.60 -1.55
CA ALA A 23 9.94 3.66 -1.57
C ALA A 23 9.46 4.90 -2.34
N GLY A 24 8.84 4.70 -3.50
CA GLY A 24 8.29 5.78 -4.31
C GLY A 24 7.19 6.57 -3.59
N LEU A 25 6.29 5.90 -2.88
CA LEU A 25 5.23 6.55 -2.10
C LEU A 25 5.81 7.33 -0.92
N LEU A 26 6.75 6.75 -0.17
CA LEU A 26 7.40 7.42 0.95
C LEU A 26 8.12 8.68 0.47
N ALA A 27 8.90 8.60 -0.61
CA ALA A 27 9.55 9.77 -1.22
C ALA A 27 8.52 10.84 -1.66
N ALA A 28 7.40 10.41 -2.26
CA ALA A 28 6.34 11.32 -2.70
C ALA A 28 5.55 11.96 -1.53
N THR A 29 5.65 11.40 -0.32
CA THR A 29 4.90 11.84 0.87
C THR A 29 5.82 12.36 1.99
N ALA A 30 7.10 12.62 1.69
CA ALA A 30 8.10 13.03 2.68
C ALA A 30 8.16 12.09 3.89
N ASP A 31 8.25 10.79 3.61
CA ASP A 31 8.30 9.67 4.57
C ASP A 31 7.06 9.51 5.46
N ARG A 32 5.97 10.23 5.16
CA ARG A 32 4.71 10.08 5.90
C ARG A 32 4.00 8.77 5.58
N GLY A 33 3.96 8.36 4.30
CA GLY A 33 3.15 7.23 3.83
C GLY A 33 1.70 7.60 3.50
N ALA A 34 0.90 6.60 3.13
CA ALA A 34 -0.51 6.77 2.78
C ALA A 34 -1.43 6.69 4.00
N ASP A 35 -2.43 7.56 4.09
CA ASP A 35 -3.46 7.49 5.13
C ASP A 35 -4.44 6.32 4.91
N VAL A 36 -4.72 5.99 3.64
CA VAL A 36 -5.62 4.91 3.22
C VAL A 36 -4.99 4.15 2.06
N ILE A 37 -4.99 2.83 2.14
CA ILE A 37 -4.68 1.94 1.01
C ILE A 37 -5.90 1.08 0.71
N LEU A 38 -6.28 1.02 -0.56
CA LEU A 38 -7.27 0.08 -1.08
C LEU A 38 -6.52 -1.02 -1.83
N ASP A 39 -6.58 -2.25 -1.33
CA ASP A 39 -5.89 -3.39 -1.93
C ASP A 39 -6.84 -4.47 -2.44
N MET A 40 -6.56 -4.95 -3.65
CA MET A 40 -7.26 -6.04 -4.33
C MET A 40 -6.35 -7.24 -4.62
N VAL A 41 -5.04 -7.10 -4.35
CA VAL A 41 -4.02 -8.09 -4.66
C VAL A 41 -3.92 -9.10 -3.53
N GLY A 42 -3.73 -8.64 -2.30
CA GLY A 42 -3.54 -9.51 -1.13
C GLY A 42 -2.23 -10.29 -1.17
N GLY A 43 -2.14 -11.35 -0.37
CA GLY A 43 -0.95 -12.20 -0.32
C GLY A 43 0.32 -11.45 0.05
N ASP A 44 1.33 -11.52 -0.83
CA ASP A 44 2.64 -10.91 -0.67
C ASP A 44 2.62 -9.36 -0.67
N TYR A 45 1.51 -8.75 -1.05
CA TYR A 45 1.35 -7.28 -1.00
C TYR A 45 1.03 -6.76 0.39
N LEU A 46 0.46 -7.58 1.29
CA LEU A 46 0.06 -7.10 2.62
C LEU A 46 1.25 -6.50 3.40
N PRO A 47 2.42 -7.15 3.53
CA PRO A 47 3.57 -6.54 4.21
C PRO A 47 4.02 -5.21 3.60
N ARG A 48 3.98 -5.11 2.25
CA ARG A 48 4.36 -3.91 1.52
C ARG A 48 3.37 -2.77 1.77
N ASN A 49 2.07 -3.07 1.80
CA ASN A 49 1.03 -2.11 2.12
C ASN A 49 1.18 -1.57 3.55
N LEU A 50 1.47 -2.43 4.54
CA LEU A 50 1.70 -1.99 5.92
C LEU A 50 2.95 -1.10 6.05
N ALA A 51 3.99 -1.38 5.28
CA ALA A 51 5.18 -0.52 5.22
C ALA A 51 4.87 0.86 4.61
N ALA A 52 4.02 0.89 3.58
CA ALA A 52 3.57 2.08 2.87
C ALA A 52 2.56 2.95 3.63
N LEU A 53 1.84 2.39 4.62
CA LEU A 53 0.86 3.14 5.42
C LEU A 53 1.54 4.14 6.37
N ALA A 54 0.88 5.29 6.54
CA ALA A 54 1.19 6.25 7.56
C ALA A 54 0.81 5.75 8.97
N VAL A 55 1.34 6.40 10.00
CA VAL A 55 0.90 6.17 11.38
C VAL A 55 -0.58 6.53 11.51
N GLY A 56 -1.39 5.60 12.01
CA GLY A 56 -2.86 5.71 12.08
C GLY A 56 -3.57 5.40 10.75
N GLY A 57 -2.83 4.94 9.74
CA GLY A 57 -3.39 4.61 8.43
C GLY A 57 -4.23 3.34 8.44
N ARG A 58 -5.07 3.18 7.41
CA ARG A 58 -5.94 2.01 7.24
C ARG A 58 -5.75 1.31 5.90
N LEU A 59 -5.84 -0.01 5.92
CA LEU A 59 -5.87 -0.88 4.74
C LEU A 59 -7.29 -1.42 4.56
N LEU A 60 -7.92 -1.13 3.43
CA LEU A 60 -9.16 -1.78 3.01
C LEU A 60 -8.82 -2.90 2.02
N GLN A 61 -9.06 -4.15 2.43
CA GLN A 61 -8.82 -5.31 1.56
C GLN A 61 -10.12 -5.74 0.89
N ILE A 62 -10.26 -5.49 -0.42
CA ILE A 62 -11.51 -5.78 -1.15
C ILE A 62 -11.46 -7.07 -1.97
N ALA A 63 -10.27 -7.62 -2.24
CA ALA A 63 -10.09 -8.88 -2.97
C ALA A 63 -8.72 -9.50 -2.71
N THR A 64 -8.54 -10.77 -3.08
CA THR A 64 -7.31 -11.56 -2.85
C THR A 64 -6.84 -12.26 -4.13
N GLN A 65 -6.48 -11.48 -5.16
CA GLN A 65 -6.06 -12.02 -6.46
C GLN A 65 -4.76 -12.84 -6.42
N ARG A 66 -3.87 -12.58 -5.46
CA ARG A 66 -2.59 -13.27 -5.26
C ARG A 66 -2.55 -14.12 -4.00
N GLY A 67 -3.69 -14.68 -3.63
CA GLY A 67 -3.80 -15.61 -2.50
C GLY A 67 -4.48 -14.98 -1.30
N ARG A 68 -5.16 -15.85 -0.53
CA ARG A 68 -5.98 -15.46 0.63
C ARG A 68 -5.19 -15.36 1.94
N GLU A 69 -3.99 -15.91 1.98
CA GLU A 69 -3.13 -15.94 3.16
C GLU A 69 -1.97 -14.97 2.97
N ALA A 70 -1.62 -14.27 4.05
CA ALA A 70 -0.53 -13.31 4.05
C ALA A 70 0.11 -13.21 5.44
N ALA A 71 1.41 -12.93 5.48
CA ALA A 71 2.10 -12.69 6.73
C ALA A 71 1.79 -11.28 7.26
N LEU A 72 1.40 -11.18 8.52
CA LEU A 72 1.13 -9.91 9.21
C LEU A 72 2.17 -9.68 10.30
N ASP A 73 2.93 -8.60 10.18
CA ASP A 73 3.81 -8.12 11.25
C ASP A 73 2.99 -7.32 12.27
N LEU A 74 2.64 -7.98 13.38
CA LEU A 74 1.90 -7.37 14.48
C LEU A 74 2.67 -6.23 15.16
N ALA A 75 4.01 -6.31 15.24
CA ALA A 75 4.81 -5.27 15.85
C ALA A 75 4.80 -3.99 15.00
N LEU A 76 4.85 -4.12 13.68
CA LEU A 76 4.65 -2.99 12.77
C LEU A 76 3.23 -2.40 12.91
N MET A 77 2.21 -3.25 12.90
CA MET A 77 0.81 -2.84 13.03
C MET A 77 0.56 -2.06 14.33
N MET A 78 1.07 -2.54 15.46
CA MET A 78 0.95 -1.87 16.75
C MET A 78 1.72 -0.56 16.81
N ARG A 79 2.99 -0.53 16.35
CA ARG A 79 3.82 0.68 16.35
C ARG A 79 3.18 1.82 15.53
N LYS A 80 2.63 1.47 14.38
CA LYS A 80 1.94 2.42 13.49
C LYS A 80 0.46 2.61 13.82
N ARG A 81 -0.13 1.84 14.75
CA ARG A 81 -1.57 1.86 15.08
C ARG A 81 -2.45 1.71 13.84
N LEU A 82 -2.16 0.71 13.03
CA LEU A 82 -2.86 0.48 11.76
C LEU A 82 -4.21 -0.22 11.97
N THR A 83 -5.14 0.04 11.07
CA THR A 83 -6.44 -0.65 11.00
C THR A 83 -6.54 -1.43 9.68
N LEU A 84 -7.05 -2.66 9.75
CA LEU A 84 -7.37 -3.48 8.58
C LEU A 84 -8.90 -3.66 8.55
N ASP A 85 -9.54 -3.15 7.50
CA ASP A 85 -11.00 -3.17 7.26
C ASP A 85 -11.36 -4.12 6.10
#